data_AF-A0A811KS48-F1
#
_entry.id   AF-A0A811KS48-F1
#
_cell.length_a   1.000
_cell.length_b   1.000
_cell.length_c   1.000
_cell.angle_alpha   90.00
_cell.angle_beta   90.00
_cell.angle_gamma   90.00
#
_symmetry.space_group_name_H-M   'P 1'
#
loop_
_entity.id
_entity.type
_entity.pdbx_description
1 polymer ?
#
loop_
_entity_poly.entity_id
_entity_poly.type
_entity_poly.pdbx_seq_one_letter_code
_entity_poly.pdbx_strand_id
1 'polypeptide(L)'
;MPGNGFGSVGGYLRNVALLAMLLDYFLLSSCVKALECYDSFVRGSPAKSSSCGPGQVCFSEFYALSEQPESTQISEWYVDRFCVYRQQCQMRGIGPGCVTVEQLDKMVRRTFRKKLEHHVKDGWKRLLHTRFCCCESDYCNRLDISELNVLYNVTDRSLTRFAAF
;
A
#
# COMPACT_ATOMS: atom_id res chain seq x y z
N MET A 1 45.76 31.16 58.47
CA MET A 1 44.42 31.33 57.86
C MET A 1 44.48 30.72 56.46
N PRO A 2 43.67 29.69 56.13
CA PRO A 2 43.63 29.13 54.78
C PRO A 2 42.60 29.88 53.93
N GLY A 3 42.99 30.30 52.72
CA GLY A 3 42.11 30.86 51.71
C GLY A 3 41.66 29.78 50.73
N ASN A 4 40.36 29.48 50.74
CA ASN A 4 39.66 28.67 49.75
C ASN A 4 39.57 29.42 48.41
N GLY A 5 39.73 28.70 47.29
CA GLY A 5 39.55 29.27 45.96
C GLY A 5 39.62 28.26 44.82
N PHE A 6 38.91 27.14 44.89
CA PHE A 6 38.68 26.30 43.70
C PHE A 6 37.38 26.74 43.02
N GLY A 7 37.54 27.65 42.06
CA GLY A 7 36.50 28.09 41.14
C GLY A 7 36.11 26.97 40.17
N SER A 8 34.83 26.64 40.20
CA SER A 8 34.11 25.70 39.36
C SER A 8 34.39 25.84 37.85
N VAL A 9 35.17 24.91 37.28
CA VAL A 9 35.36 24.76 35.82
C VAL A 9 34.41 23.68 35.23
N GLY A 10 33.63 22.99 36.09
CA GLY A 10 32.83 21.82 35.70
C GLY A 10 31.43 22.11 35.12
N GLY A 11 30.97 23.36 35.13
CA GLY A 11 29.62 23.74 34.68
C GLY A 11 29.49 23.96 33.17
N TYR A 12 30.52 24.50 32.52
CA TYR A 12 30.47 24.86 31.09
C TYR A 12 30.53 23.63 30.16
N LEU A 13 31.33 22.63 30.50
CA LEU A 13 31.50 21.42 29.69
C LEU A 13 30.24 20.53 29.64
N ARG A 14 29.45 20.53 30.72
CA ARG A 14 28.18 19.76 30.77
C ARG A 14 27.10 20.35 29.86
N ASN A 15 27.05 21.68 29.72
CA ASN A 15 26.07 22.35 28.87
C ASN A 15 26.37 22.19 27.37
N VAL A 16 27.65 22.13 26.98
CA VAL A 16 28.06 21.90 25.58
C VAL A 16 27.75 20.47 25.13
N ALA A 17 27.97 19.47 26.00
CA ALA A 17 27.66 18.08 25.69
C ALA A 17 26.15 17.82 25.52
N LEU A 18 25.31 18.50 26.31
CA LEU A 18 23.85 18.41 26.19
C LEU A 18 23.34 19.08 24.91
N LEU A 19 23.91 20.23 24.53
CA LEU A 19 23.61 20.91 23.28
C LEU A 19 24.04 20.09 22.05
N ALA A 20 25.21 19.45 22.10
CA ALA A 20 25.69 18.58 21.03
C ALA A 20 24.80 17.34 20.84
N MET A 21 24.37 16.67 21.93
CA MET A 21 23.44 15.53 21.84
C MET A 21 22.05 15.94 21.32
N LEU A 22 21.57 17.14 21.63
CA LEU A 22 20.31 17.66 21.09
C LEU A 22 20.44 18.01 19.60
N LEU A 23 21.58 18.57 19.18
CA LEU A 23 21.89 18.83 17.76
C LEU A 23 22.01 17.54 16.96
N ASP A 24 22.64 16.49 17.51
CA ASP A 24 22.72 15.18 16.87
C ASP A 24 21.34 14.51 16.78
N TYR A 25 20.47 14.66 17.80
CA TYR A 25 19.09 14.17 17.74
C TYR A 25 18.26 14.89 16.65
N PHE A 26 18.44 16.21 16.50
CA PHE A 26 17.77 16.99 15.44
C PHE A 26 18.34 16.70 14.03
N LEU A 27 19.65 16.44 13.91
CA LEU A 27 20.29 16.10 12.63
C LEU A 27 20.00 14.65 12.18
N LEU A 28 19.86 13.71 13.11
CA LEU A 28 19.44 12.33 12.84
C LEU A 28 17.93 12.21 12.53
N SER A 29 17.12 13.20 12.89
CA SER A 29 15.66 13.18 12.69
C SER A 29 15.21 13.51 11.25
N SER A 30 16.15 13.83 10.34
CA SER A 30 15.84 14.53 9.08
C SER A 30 16.01 13.69 7.81
N CYS A 31 15.85 12.36 7.86
CA CYS A 31 15.78 11.57 6.63
C CYS A 31 14.93 10.30 6.79
N VAL A 32 13.69 10.44 7.26
CA VAL A 32 12.69 9.40 6.96
C VAL A 32 12.36 9.59 5.48
N LYS A 33 12.97 8.78 4.61
CA LYS A 33 12.54 8.72 3.21
C LYS A 33 11.05 8.38 3.21
N ALA A 34 10.27 9.21 2.54
CA ALA A 34 8.87 8.94 2.33
C ALA A 34 8.76 7.65 1.50
N LEU A 35 7.86 6.76 1.91
CA LEU A 35 7.57 5.51 1.22
C LEU A 35 6.98 5.84 -0.15
N GLU A 36 7.53 5.27 -1.22
CA GLU A 36 7.00 5.46 -2.57
C GLU A 36 6.09 4.29 -2.95
N CYS A 37 4.88 4.58 -3.43
CA CYS A 37 3.93 3.55 -3.87
C CYS A 37 3.41 3.86 -5.27
N TYR A 38 2.89 2.85 -5.95
CA TYR A 38 2.13 3.08 -7.16
C TYR A 38 0.74 3.65 -6.84
N ASP A 39 0.31 4.61 -7.66
CA ASP A 39 -0.96 5.32 -7.53
C ASP A 39 -1.71 5.27 -8.87
N SER A 40 -2.48 4.22 -9.06
CA SER A 40 -3.13 3.96 -10.34
C SER A 40 -4.41 3.17 -10.15
N PHE A 41 -5.46 3.60 -10.83
CA PHE A 41 -6.79 2.97 -10.86
C PHE A 41 -7.09 2.34 -12.23
N VAL A 42 -6.04 1.97 -12.97
CA VAL A 42 -6.12 1.53 -14.37
C VAL A 42 -5.54 0.14 -14.55
N ARG A 43 -6.15 -0.63 -15.46
CA ARG A 43 -5.62 -1.91 -15.93
C ARG A 43 -4.21 -1.71 -16.49
N GLY A 44 -3.36 -2.70 -16.26
CA GLY A 44 -2.03 -2.81 -16.83
C GLY A 44 -0.91 -2.39 -15.88
N SER A 45 0.25 -2.09 -16.47
CA SER A 45 1.43 -1.68 -15.73
C SER A 45 1.19 -0.34 -15.03
N PRO A 46 1.61 -0.19 -13.76
CA PRO A 46 1.46 1.07 -13.05
C PRO A 46 2.31 2.16 -13.71
N ALA A 47 1.65 3.24 -14.15
CA ALA A 47 2.30 4.35 -14.84
C ALA A 47 2.59 5.55 -13.92
N LYS A 48 2.00 5.57 -12.71
CA LYS A 48 2.04 6.69 -11.77
C LYS A 48 2.46 6.18 -10.39
N SER A 49 3.22 7.01 -9.69
CA SER A 49 3.61 6.80 -8.31
C SER A 49 3.27 8.02 -7.46
N SER A 50 3.18 7.82 -6.16
CA SER A 50 3.03 8.87 -5.18
C SER A 50 3.88 8.59 -3.94
N SER A 51 4.35 9.70 -3.34
CA SER A 51 5.06 9.69 -2.07
C SER A 51 4.04 9.65 -0.93
N CYS A 52 4.10 8.64 -0.09
CA CYS A 52 3.17 8.45 1.00
C CYS A 52 3.52 9.30 2.23
N GLY A 53 2.49 9.78 2.91
CA GLY A 53 2.62 10.54 4.16
C GLY A 53 3.03 9.67 5.36
N PRO A 54 3.34 10.30 6.50
CA PRO A 54 3.71 9.57 7.72
C PRO A 54 2.63 8.57 8.15
N GLY A 55 3.05 7.33 8.43
CA GLY A 55 2.15 6.25 8.86
C GLY A 55 1.28 5.64 7.76
N GLN A 56 1.49 6.04 6.51
CA GLN A 56 0.89 5.40 5.35
C GLN A 56 1.76 4.24 4.82
N VAL A 57 1.10 3.31 4.13
CA VAL A 57 1.65 2.09 3.53
C VAL A 57 1.10 1.94 2.12
N CYS A 58 1.75 1.13 1.29
CA CYS A 58 1.23 0.85 -0.05
C CYS A 58 0.05 -0.12 0.03
N PHE A 59 -1.03 0.18 -0.68
CA PHE A 59 -2.19 -0.69 -0.84
C PHE A 59 -2.35 -1.14 -2.29
N SER A 60 -2.81 -2.38 -2.47
CA SER A 60 -3.32 -2.88 -3.75
C SER A 60 -4.62 -3.67 -3.56
N GLU A 61 -5.62 -3.39 -4.39
CA GLU A 61 -6.86 -4.15 -4.54
C GLU A 61 -6.92 -4.70 -5.96
N PHE A 62 -7.17 -6.00 -6.08
CA PHE A 62 -7.42 -6.66 -7.37
C PHE A 62 -8.69 -7.50 -7.29
N TYR A 63 -9.45 -7.49 -8.38
CA TYR A 63 -10.49 -8.46 -8.61
C TYR A 63 -10.63 -8.81 -10.09
N ALA A 64 -11.00 -10.06 -10.36
CA ALA A 64 -11.29 -10.57 -11.69
C ALA A 64 -12.71 -11.11 -11.74
N LEU A 65 -13.36 -10.88 -12.88
CA LEU A 65 -14.73 -11.25 -13.16
C LEU A 65 -14.81 -12.16 -14.37
N SER A 66 -15.76 -13.09 -14.33
CA SER A 66 -16.21 -13.84 -15.48
C SER A 66 -17.24 -13.05 -16.29
N GLU A 67 -17.48 -13.47 -17.53
CA GLU A 67 -18.57 -12.90 -18.34
C GLU A 67 -19.94 -13.33 -17.81
N GLN A 68 -20.04 -14.59 -17.37
CA GLN A 68 -21.25 -15.20 -16.84
C GLN A 68 -20.95 -15.87 -15.48
N PRO A 69 -21.89 -15.88 -14.52
CA PRO A 69 -21.68 -16.43 -13.17
C PRO A 69 -21.13 -17.86 -13.12
N GLU A 70 -21.53 -18.71 -14.07
CA GLU A 70 -21.14 -20.12 -14.14
C GLU A 70 -19.76 -20.34 -14.78
N SER A 71 -19.19 -19.32 -15.42
CA SER A 71 -17.93 -19.41 -16.16
C SER A 71 -16.75 -19.13 -15.23
N THR A 72 -15.68 -19.91 -15.38
CA THR A 72 -14.39 -19.70 -14.70
C THR A 72 -13.42 -18.85 -15.52
N GLN A 73 -13.80 -18.45 -16.74
CA GLN A 73 -12.95 -17.69 -17.62
C GLN A 73 -12.97 -16.20 -17.25
N ILE A 74 -11.80 -15.63 -16.99
CA ILE A 74 -11.65 -14.20 -16.73
C ILE A 74 -11.98 -13.41 -18.02
N SER A 75 -12.98 -12.54 -17.94
CA SER A 75 -13.36 -11.61 -19.00
C SER A 75 -12.90 -10.19 -18.69
N GLU A 76 -12.93 -9.82 -17.41
CA GLU A 76 -12.65 -8.46 -16.93
C GLU A 76 -11.84 -8.53 -15.64
N TRP A 77 -10.95 -7.57 -15.43
CA TRP A 77 -10.15 -7.49 -14.22
C TRP A 77 -9.83 -6.04 -13.89
N TYR A 78 -9.56 -5.76 -12.62
CA TYR A 78 -9.36 -4.42 -12.10
C TYR A 78 -8.24 -4.43 -11.08
N VAL A 79 -7.47 -3.33 -11.04
CA VAL A 79 -6.43 -3.11 -10.04
C VAL A 79 -6.49 -1.65 -9.59
N ASP A 80 -6.61 -1.45 -8.28
CA ASP A 80 -6.47 -0.16 -7.62
C ASP A 80 -5.20 -0.18 -6.75
N ARG A 81 -4.39 0.87 -6.84
CA ARG A 81 -3.12 1.04 -6.10
C ARG A 81 -3.07 2.44 -5.54
N PHE A 82 -2.76 2.61 -4.25
CA PHE A 82 -2.64 3.93 -3.61
C PHE A 82 -1.97 3.85 -2.22
N CYS A 83 -1.61 5.00 -1.65
CA CYS A 83 -1.18 5.13 -0.26
C CYS A 83 -2.38 5.08 0.70
N VAL A 84 -2.31 4.26 1.75
CA VAL A 84 -3.38 4.12 2.75
C VAL A 84 -2.78 4.19 4.16
N TYR A 85 -3.54 4.63 5.16
CA TYR A 85 -3.03 4.58 6.54
C TYR A 85 -2.91 3.14 7.03
N ARG A 86 -1.81 2.78 7.69
CA ARG A 86 -1.58 1.43 8.25
C ARG A 86 -2.76 0.93 9.08
N GLN A 87 -3.34 1.80 9.89
CA GLN A 87 -4.51 1.47 10.72
C GLN A 87 -5.73 1.04 9.87
N GLN A 88 -5.91 1.61 8.68
CA GLN A 88 -7.01 1.21 7.79
C GLN A 88 -6.81 -0.20 7.23
N CYS A 89 -5.58 -0.64 6.99
CA CYS A 89 -5.30 -2.05 6.65
C CYS A 89 -5.73 -2.98 7.78
N GLN A 90 -5.32 -2.68 9.01
CA GLN A 90 -5.64 -3.47 10.19
C GLN A 90 -7.15 -3.54 10.46
N MET A 91 -7.84 -2.39 10.42
CA MET A 91 -9.30 -2.34 10.58
C MET A 91 -10.06 -3.09 9.48
N ARG A 92 -9.45 -3.23 8.29
CA ARG A 92 -10.03 -4.00 7.19
C ARG A 92 -9.74 -5.50 7.26
N GLY A 93 -9.01 -5.96 8.28
CA GLY A 93 -8.57 -7.34 8.41
C GLY A 93 -7.44 -7.71 7.45
N ILE A 94 -6.76 -6.71 6.86
CA ILE A 94 -5.63 -6.93 5.97
C ILE A 94 -4.37 -6.96 6.83
N GLY A 95 -3.94 -8.17 7.15
CA GLY A 95 -2.74 -8.45 7.96
C GLY A 95 -1.43 -8.26 7.18
N PRO A 96 -0.30 -8.83 7.65
CA PRO A 96 0.99 -8.72 6.97
C PRO A 96 1.05 -9.43 5.60
N GLY A 97 0.04 -10.25 5.29
CA GLY A 97 -0.13 -10.92 4.00
C GLY A 97 -1.34 -10.39 3.24
N CYS A 98 -1.43 -10.77 1.97
CA CYS A 98 -2.60 -10.47 1.16
C CYS A 98 -3.77 -11.38 1.53
N VAL A 99 -4.98 -10.82 1.46
CA VAL A 99 -6.23 -11.51 1.80
C VAL A 99 -7.21 -11.53 0.63
N THR A 100 -8.12 -12.49 0.63
CA THR A 100 -9.26 -12.55 -0.32
C THR A 100 -10.51 -11.92 0.29
N VAL A 101 -11.54 -11.73 -0.51
CA VAL A 101 -12.82 -11.13 -0.09
C VAL A 101 -13.52 -11.94 1.02
N GLU A 102 -13.28 -13.26 1.08
CA GLU A 102 -13.80 -14.14 2.13
C GLU A 102 -13.15 -13.86 3.48
N GLN A 103 -11.90 -13.38 3.47
CA GLN A 103 -11.07 -13.11 4.64
C GLN A 103 -11.17 -11.65 5.13
N LEU A 104 -11.79 -10.77 4.34
CA LEU A 104 -12.02 -9.39 4.74
C LEU A 104 -12.99 -9.29 5.93
N ASP A 105 -12.84 -8.21 6.70
CA ASP A 105 -13.83 -7.84 7.70
C ASP A 105 -15.26 -7.76 7.09
N LYS A 106 -16.27 -8.16 7.87
CA LYS A 106 -17.66 -8.27 7.42
C LYS A 106 -18.20 -6.95 6.86
N MET A 107 -17.84 -5.82 7.48
CA MET A 107 -18.26 -4.49 7.04
C MET A 107 -17.60 -4.14 5.69
N VAL A 108 -16.30 -4.41 5.58
CA VAL A 108 -15.52 -4.14 4.36
C VAL A 108 -16.00 -4.98 3.20
N ARG A 109 -16.24 -6.28 3.44
CA ARG A 109 -16.81 -7.18 2.45
C ARG A 109 -18.16 -6.70 1.93
N ARG A 110 -19.02 -6.21 2.83
CA ARG A 110 -20.32 -5.63 2.46
C ARG A 110 -20.15 -4.38 1.59
N THR A 111 -19.20 -3.51 1.93
CA THR A 111 -18.90 -2.30 1.15
C THR A 111 -18.32 -2.64 -0.21
N PHE A 112 -17.38 -3.59 -0.29
CA PHE A 112 -16.83 -4.07 -1.55
C PHE A 112 -17.93 -4.67 -2.45
N ARG A 113 -18.81 -5.51 -1.89
CA ARG A 113 -19.97 -6.04 -2.62
C ARG A 113 -20.85 -4.94 -3.19
N LYS A 114 -21.19 -3.92 -2.39
CA LYS A 114 -21.99 -2.77 -2.83
C LYS A 114 -21.29 -1.98 -3.95
N LYS A 115 -19.99 -1.69 -3.80
CA LYS A 115 -19.17 -1.03 -4.84
C LYS A 115 -19.24 -1.85 -6.15
N LEU A 116 -19.00 -3.15 -6.05
CA LEU A 116 -18.98 -4.05 -7.19
C LEU A 116 -20.34 -4.13 -7.90
N GLU A 117 -21.43 -4.35 -7.16
CA GLU A 117 -22.79 -4.43 -7.71
C GLU A 117 -23.29 -3.09 -8.26
N HIS A 118 -22.76 -1.95 -7.78
CA HIS A 118 -23.09 -0.63 -8.30
C HIS A 118 -22.47 -0.39 -9.69
N HIS A 119 -21.23 -0.85 -9.91
CA HIS A 119 -20.50 -0.63 -11.16
C HIS A 119 -20.69 -1.77 -12.17
N VAL A 120 -20.94 -2.99 -11.70
CA VAL A 120 -21.02 -4.18 -12.54
C VAL A 120 -22.27 -4.97 -12.19
N LYS A 121 -23.18 -5.08 -13.17
CA LYS A 121 -24.39 -5.92 -13.04
C LYS A 121 -24.00 -7.37 -12.73
N ASP A 122 -24.62 -7.91 -11.69
CA ASP A 122 -24.34 -9.25 -11.15
C ASP A 122 -22.86 -9.47 -10.77
N GLY A 123 -22.10 -8.40 -10.53
CA GLY A 123 -20.65 -8.47 -10.32
C GLY A 123 -20.23 -9.41 -9.20
N TRP A 124 -21.00 -9.49 -8.11
CA TRP A 124 -20.72 -10.43 -7.02
C TRP A 124 -20.79 -11.90 -7.45
N LYS A 125 -21.75 -12.26 -8.31
CA LYS A 125 -21.90 -13.64 -8.81
C LYS A 125 -20.86 -13.99 -9.86
N ARG A 126 -20.31 -12.99 -10.53
CA ARG A 126 -19.27 -13.12 -11.56
C ARG A 126 -17.85 -13.08 -10.98
N LEU A 127 -17.72 -12.89 -9.66
CA LEU A 127 -16.42 -12.71 -9.00
C LEU A 127 -15.63 -14.02 -8.97
N LEU A 128 -14.45 -14.03 -9.58
CA LEU A 128 -13.59 -15.21 -9.67
C LEU A 128 -12.44 -15.16 -8.66
N HIS A 129 -11.73 -14.04 -8.64
CA HIS A 129 -10.54 -13.86 -7.82
C HIS A 129 -10.56 -12.49 -7.17
N THR A 130 -10.03 -12.42 -5.96
CA THR A 130 -9.79 -11.16 -5.26
C THR A 130 -8.47 -11.21 -4.52
N ARG A 131 -7.85 -10.04 -4.37
CA ARG A 131 -6.62 -9.87 -3.61
C ARG A 131 -6.56 -8.47 -3.03
N PHE A 132 -6.37 -8.37 -1.72
CA PHE A 132 -6.19 -7.12 -1.00
C PHE A 132 -4.90 -7.20 -0.21
N CYS A 133 -3.97 -6.28 -0.45
CA CYS A 133 -2.64 -6.28 0.18
C CYS A 133 -2.31 -4.92 0.77
N CYS A 134 -1.57 -4.93 1.87
CA CYS A 134 -0.82 -3.79 2.36
C CYS A 134 0.65 -4.18 2.54
N CYS A 135 1.57 -3.27 2.20
CA CYS A 135 3.01 -3.53 2.31
C CYS A 135 3.80 -2.22 2.54
N GLU A 136 5.01 -2.35 3.09
CA GLU A 136 5.77 -1.23 3.66
C GLU A 136 7.14 -1.01 2.98
N SER A 137 7.29 -1.48 1.74
CA SER A 137 8.51 -1.30 0.95
C SER A 137 8.21 -0.51 -0.31
N ASP A 138 9.18 0.25 -0.82
CA ASP A 138 8.97 1.06 -2.02
C ASP A 138 8.43 0.20 -3.18
N TYR A 139 7.38 0.70 -3.83
CA TYR A 139 6.74 0.10 -5.01
C TYR A 139 6.21 -1.33 -4.82
N CYS A 140 6.03 -1.79 -3.58
CA CYS A 140 5.60 -3.15 -3.28
C CYS A 140 4.17 -3.48 -3.75
N ASN A 141 3.35 -2.47 -4.09
CA ASN A 141 1.99 -2.62 -4.61
C ASN A 141 1.92 -2.68 -6.15
N ARG A 142 3.00 -3.08 -6.84
CA ARG A 142 3.12 -3.09 -8.32
C ARG A 142 1.99 -3.82 -9.03
N LEU A 143 1.71 -5.06 -8.64
CA LEU A 143 0.66 -5.93 -9.17
C LEU A 143 0.35 -5.74 -10.67
N ASP A 144 1.35 -5.91 -11.53
CA ASP A 144 1.23 -5.70 -12.97
C ASP A 144 0.66 -6.93 -13.70
N ILE A 145 0.51 -6.84 -15.03
CA ILE A 145 -0.05 -7.94 -15.84
C ILE A 145 0.81 -9.22 -15.77
N SER A 146 2.13 -9.10 -15.63
CA SER A 146 3.01 -10.26 -15.53
C SER A 146 2.78 -10.99 -14.21
N GLU A 147 2.69 -10.24 -13.11
CA GLU A 147 2.40 -10.78 -11.79
C GLU A 147 0.99 -11.41 -11.74
N LEU A 148 -0.01 -10.73 -12.31
CA LEU A 148 -1.38 -11.25 -12.38
C LEU A 148 -1.52 -12.48 -13.28
N ASN A 149 -0.72 -12.58 -14.34
CA ASN A 149 -0.68 -13.77 -15.19
C ASN A 149 -0.17 -14.98 -14.38
N VAL A 150 0.92 -14.81 -13.65
CA VAL A 150 1.49 -15.87 -12.81
C VAL A 150 0.52 -16.27 -11.68
N LEU A 151 -0.14 -15.31 -11.05
CA LEU A 151 -1.00 -15.57 -9.89
C LEU A 151 -2.39 -16.11 -10.26
N TYR A 152 -2.98 -15.60 -11.36
CA TYR A 152 -4.40 -15.78 -11.67
C TYR A 152 -4.68 -16.12 -13.14
N ASN A 153 -3.64 -16.36 -13.95
CA ASN A 153 -3.76 -16.58 -15.39
C ASN A 153 -4.50 -15.45 -16.13
N VAL A 154 -4.33 -14.21 -15.66
CA VAL A 154 -4.87 -13.03 -16.34
C VAL A 154 -4.09 -12.78 -17.62
N THR A 155 -4.81 -12.65 -18.74
CA THR A 155 -4.23 -12.28 -20.04
C THR A 155 -4.78 -10.94 -20.46
N ASP A 156 -3.93 -10.07 -21.01
CA ASP A 156 -4.38 -8.81 -21.57
C ASP A 156 -4.99 -9.01 -22.96
N ARG A 157 -6.30 -9.26 -23.02
CA ARG A 157 -7.04 -9.31 -24.29
C ARG A 157 -7.18 -7.94 -24.96
N SER A 158 -6.73 -6.85 -24.32
CA SER A 158 -6.70 -5.51 -24.90
C SER A 158 -5.60 -5.34 -25.95
N LEU A 159 -4.51 -6.11 -25.88
CA LEU A 159 -3.43 -6.05 -26.87
C LEU A 159 -3.74 -6.84 -28.16
N THR A 160 -4.65 -7.82 -28.11
CA THR A 160 -5.04 -8.62 -29.28
C THR A 160 -6.17 -8.00 -30.11
N ARG A 161 -6.79 -6.90 -29.67
CA ARG A 161 -7.80 -6.17 -30.48
C ARG A 161 -7.23 -5.00 -31.31
N PHE A 162 -5.96 -4.65 -31.15
CA PHE A 162 -5.31 -3.60 -31.96
C PHE A 162 -4.28 -4.14 -32.97
N ALA A 163 -4.13 -5.46 -33.10
CA ALA A 163 -3.26 -6.10 -34.09
C ALA A 163 -4.03 -6.70 -35.29
N ALA A 164 -5.28 -6.28 -35.49
CA ALA A 164 -6.10 -6.72 -36.62
C ALA A 164 -6.92 -5.54 -37.17
N PHE A 165 -6.23 -4.56 -37.76
CA PHE A 165 -6.71 -3.74 -38.87
C PHE A 165 -5.52 -3.17 -39.63
#